data_AF-A0A1V0N5V2-F1
#
_entry.id   AF-A0A1V0N5V2-F1
#
_cell.length_a   1.000
_cell.length_b   1.000
_cell.length_c   1.000
_cell.angle_alpha   90.00
_cell.angle_beta   90.00
_cell.angle_gamma   90.00
#
_symmetry.space_group_name_H-M   'P 1'
#
loop_
_entity.id
_entity.type
_entity.pdbx_description
1 polymer ?
#
loop_
_entity_poly.entity_id
_entity_poly.type
_entity_poly.pdbx_seq_one_letter_code
_entity_poly.pdbx_strand_id
1 'polypeptide(L)' 'MPKTITIKKSVYDELIGVKKKNESFSELLERLVKSQSKQELLLSLRGRIEFEGKDELLKEVEKKRWEREN' A
#
# COMPACT_ATOMS: atom_id res chain seq x y z
N MET A 1 23.40 -1.98 14.88
CA MET A 1 23.81 -0.58 15.16
C MET A 1 23.07 0.34 14.20
N PRO A 2 22.49 1.45 14.66
CA PRO A 2 21.84 2.42 13.78
C PRO A 2 22.88 3.09 12.88
N LYS A 3 22.51 3.34 11.62
CA LYS A 3 23.28 4.12 10.65
C LYS A 3 22.45 5.32 10.23
N THR A 4 23.08 6.47 10.11
CA THR A 4 22.44 7.70 9.61
C THR A 4 22.80 7.88 8.15
N ILE A 5 21.79 8.15 7.32
CA ILE A 5 21.95 8.54 5.93
C ILE A 5 21.42 9.96 5.74
N THR A 6 22.12 10.76 4.96
CA THR A 6 21.65 12.10 4.57
C THR A 6 20.97 11.99 3.21
N ILE A 7 19.75 12.48 3.09
CA ILE A 7 18.99 12.49 1.85
C ILE A 7 18.52 13.90 1.50
N LYS A 8 18.21 14.13 0.23
CA LYS A 8 17.61 15.40 -0.21
C LYS A 8 16.23 15.56 0.45
N LYS A 9 15.86 16.81 0.77
CA LYS A 9 14.54 17.12 1.34
C LYS A 9 13.39 16.63 0.45
N SER A 10 13.48 16.81 -0.87
CA SER A 10 12.45 16.34 -1.80
C SER A 10 12.20 14.83 -1.69
N VAL A 11 13.27 14.04 -1.54
CA VAL A 11 13.18 12.58 -1.37
C VAL A 11 12.56 12.23 -0.02
N TYR A 12 12.89 12.98 1.04
CA TYR A 12 12.26 12.79 2.35
C TYR A 12 10.75 13.05 2.30
N ASP A 13 10.32 14.12 1.63
CA ASP A 13 8.91 14.48 1.48
C ASP A 13 8.13 13.41 0.68
N GLU A 14 8.73 12.86 -0.38
CA GLU A 14 8.17 11.73 -1.12
C GLU A 14 8.03 10.47 -0.24
N LEU A 15 9.06 10.14 0.55
CA LEU A 15 9.03 8.99 1.44
C LEU A 15 7.97 9.13 2.54
N ILE A 16 7.69 10.35 3.01
CA ILE A 16 6.56 10.60 3.93
C ILE A 16 5.24 10.20 3.30
N GLY A 17 5.02 10.54 2.02
CA GLY A 17 3.78 10.19 1.31
C GLY A 17 3.59 8.68 1.14
N VAL A 18 4.68 7.91 1.17
CA VAL A 18 4.69 6.46 1.03
C VAL A 18 4.65 5.71 2.37
N LYS A 19 5.14 6.33 3.44
CA LYS A 19 5.26 5.77 4.78
C LYS A 19 3.87 5.64 5.43
N LYS A 20 3.56 4.48 6.02
CA LYS A 20 2.30 4.30 6.75
C LYS A 20 2.30 5.07 8.08
N LYS A 21 1.10 5.36 8.60
CA LYS A 21 0.88 6.18 9.81
C LYS A 21 1.74 5.77 11.02
N ASN A 22 1.89 4.47 11.25
CA ASN A 22 2.68 3.92 12.38
C ASN A 22 3.95 3.17 11.94
N GLU A 23 4.32 3.25 10.66
CA GLU A 23 5.52 2.58 10.11
C GLU A 23 6.73 3.50 10.23
N SER A 24 7.88 2.99 10.64
CA SER A 24 9.16 3.71 10.65
C SER A 24 9.80 3.75 9.26
N PHE A 25 10.76 4.66 9.03
CA PHE A 25 11.48 4.69 7.75
C PHE A 25 12.31 3.42 7.52
N SER A 26 12.82 2.77 8.58
CA SER A 26 13.52 1.50 8.46
C SER A 26 12.58 0.39 7.96
N GLU A 27 11.37 0.30 8.52
CA GLU A 27 10.37 -0.68 8.08
C GLU A 27 9.90 -0.42 6.64
N LEU A 28 9.72 0.85 6.27
CA LEU A 28 9.45 1.23 4.89
C LEU A 28 10.55 0.73 3.96
N LEU A 29 11.82 1.05 4.24
CA LEU A 29 12.94 0.67 3.40
C LEU A 29 13.11 -0.86 3.33
N GLU A 30 12.93 -1.57 4.45
CA GLU A 30 12.92 -3.04 4.44
C GLU A 30 11.80 -3.60 3.56
N ARG A 31 10.60 -3.04 3.63
CA ARG A 31 9.47 -3.44 2.79
C ARG A 31 9.76 -3.23 1.31
N LEU A 32 10.34 -2.08 0.95
CA LEU A 32 10.73 -1.77 -0.42
C LEU A 32 11.83 -2.70 -0.94
N VAL A 33 12.82 -3.05 -0.12
CA VAL A 33 13.91 -3.96 -0.48
C VAL A 33 13.42 -5.41 -0.56
N LYS A 34 12.51 -5.83 0.33
CA LYS A 34 11.96 -7.19 0.36
C LYS A 34 10.93 -7.45 -0.76
N SER A 35 10.25 -6.42 -1.25
CA SER A 35 9.38 -6.55 -2.43
C SER A 35 10.24 -6.70 -3.70
N GLN A 36 10.65 -7.94 -4.00
CA GLN A 36 11.47 -8.26 -5.17
C GLN A 36 10.71 -8.10 -6.49
N SER A 37 9.38 -8.17 -6.48
CA SER A 37 8.55 -7.92 -7.66
C SER A 37 7.90 -6.53 -7.63
N LYS A 38 7.82 -5.89 -8.80
CA LYS A 38 7.07 -4.63 -8.99
C LYS A 38 5.60 -4.79 -8.59
N GLN A 39 5.01 -5.98 -8.75
CA GLN A 39 3.64 -6.25 -8.32
C GLN A 39 3.50 -6.24 -6.80
N GLU A 40 4.38 -6.90 -6.05
CA GLU A 40 4.35 -6.90 -4.58
C GLU A 40 4.60 -5.49 -4.02
N LEU A 41 5.52 -4.76 -4.66
CA LEU A 41 5.77 -3.36 -4.32
C LEU A 41 4.48 -2.54 -4.49
N LEU A 42 3.82 -2.62 -5.64
CA LEU A 42 2.55 -1.93 -5.90
C LEU A 42 1.45 -2.35 -4.92
N LEU A 43 1.34 -3.63 -4.57
CA LEU A 43 0.38 -4.11 -3.55
C LEU A 43 0.69 -3.55 -2.16
N SER A 44 1.98 -3.41 -1.82
CA SER A 44 2.42 -2.89 -0.52
C SER A 44 2.24 -1.37 -0.40
N LEU A 45 2.31 -0.65 -1.53
CA LEU A 45 2.16 0.80 -1.67
C LEU A 45 0.71 1.24 -1.89
N ARG A 46 -0.12 0.37 -2.46
CA ARG A 46 -1.55 0.61 -2.64
C ARG A 46 -2.12 0.85 -1.25
N GLY A 47 -2.41 2.12 -0.95
CA GLY A 47 -2.93 2.54 0.34
C GLY A 47 -4.01 1.57 0.76
N ARG A 48 -3.82 0.92 1.92
CA ARG A 48 -4.91 0.26 2.62
C ARG A 48 -5.88 1.37 2.99
N ILE A 49 -6.78 1.69 2.06
CA ILE A 49 -8.10 2.12 2.46
C ILE A 49 -8.66 0.87 3.13
N GLU A 50 -8.66 0.85 4.46
CA GLU A 50 -9.54 -0.06 5.17
C GLU A 50 -10.94 0.30 4.72
N PHE A 51 -11.43 -0.46 3.75
CA PHE A 51 -12.73 -0.24 3.16
C PHE A 51 -13.72 -1.02 4.01
N GLU A 52 -14.23 -0.36 5.05
CA GLU A 52 -15.38 -0.85 5.81
C GLU A 52 -16.53 -1.12 4.82
N GLY A 53 -17.05 -2.35 4.81
CA GLY A 53 -18.09 -2.77 3.86
C GLY A 53 -17.58 -3.40 2.54
N LYS A 54 -16.29 -3.75 2.44
CA LYS A 54 -15.74 -4.41 1.23
C LYS A 54 -16.54 -5.66 0.81
N ASP A 55 -16.90 -6.49 1.78
CA ASP A 55 -17.60 -7.76 1.49
C ASP A 55 -19.05 -7.52 1.03
N GLU A 56 -19.72 -6.50 1.55
CA GLU A 56 -21.05 -6.09 1.11
C GLU A 56 -21.02 -5.54 -0.32
N LEU A 57 -20.03 -4.69 -0.62
CA LEU A 57 -19.81 -4.15 -1.96
C LEU A 57 -19.54 -5.27 -2.98
N LEU A 58 -18.73 -6.27 -2.62
CA LEU A 58 -18.45 -7.42 -3.49
C LEU A 58 -19.70 -8.24 -3.77
N LYS A 59 -20.53 -8.51 -2.75
CA LYS A 59 -21.82 -9.20 -2.92
C LYS A 59 -22.76 -8.42 -3.84
N GLU A 60 -22.81 -7.10 -3.71
CA GLU A 60 -23.65 -6.25 -4.57
C GLU A 60 -23.19 -6.28 -6.04
N VAL A 61 -21.87 -6.29 -6.27
CA VAL A 61 -21.27 -6.42 -7.60
C VAL A 61 -21.57 -7.80 -8.20
N GLU A 62 -21.43 -8.87 -7.43
CA GLU A 62 -21.76 -10.23 -7.89
C GLU A 62 -23.24 -10.35 -8.27
N LYS A 63 -24.14 -9.82 -7.44
CA LYS A 63 -25.58 -9.77 -7.75
C LYS A 63 -25.85 -9.06 -9.09
N LYS A 64 -25.27 -7.88 -9.29
CA LYS A 64 -25.40 -7.10 -10.54
C LYS A 64 -24.77 -7.77 -11.77
N ARG A 65 -23.86 -8.72 -11.59
CA ARG A 65 -23.30 -9.53 -12.69
C ARG A 65 -24.23 -10.67 -13.03
N TRP A 66 -24.74 -11.36 -12.02
CA TRP A 66 -25.72 -12.41 -12.20
C TRP A 66 -26.97 -11.92 -12.94
N GLU A 67 -27.53 -10.77 -12.52
CA GLU A 67 -28.67 -10.11 -13.17
C GLU A 67 -28.41 -9.67 -14.63
N ARG A 68 -27.15 -9.64 -15.09
CA ARG A 68 -26.80 -9.35 -16.48
C ARG A 68 -26.62 -10.60 -17.32
N GLU A 69 -26.27 -11.72 -16.69
CA GLU A 69 -26.01 -13.00 -17.35
C GLU A 69 -27.24 -13.91 -17.39
N ASN A 70 -28.28 -13.61 -16.61
CA ASN A 70 -29.57 -14.30 -16.56
C ASN A 70 -30.70 -13.29 -16.74
#